data_AF-D7NFH5-F1
#
_entry.id   AF-D7NFH5-F1
#
_cell.length_a   1.000
_cell.length_b   1.000
_cell.length_c   1.000
_cell.angle_alpha   90.00
_cell.angle_beta   90.00
_cell.angle_gamma   90.00
#
_symmetry.space_group_name_H-M   'P 1'
#
loop_
_entity.id
_entity.type
_entity.pdbx_description
1 polymer ?
#
loop_
_entity_poly.entity_id
_entity_poly.type
_entity_poly.pdbx_seq_one_letter_code
_entity_poly.pdbx_strand_id
1 'polypeptide(L)'
;MFGGCTNLQFISVPYTTAALFNDDVSSYKRIILKGEWSRIPDTFIWFSEKKNLQSIILESNNPPEITNVSGFFYGNHTTNFAKIYVPDDSVEKYREAAVWKDYKEFIYPLSEYHP
;
A
#
# COMPACT_ATOMS: atom_id res chain seq x y z
N MET A 1 12.41 -8.25 -2.75
CA MET A 1 13.62 -7.54 -3.22
C MET A 1 14.56 -7.17 -2.07
N PHE A 2 14.06 -7.00 -0.84
CA PHE A 2 14.86 -6.48 0.29
C PHE A 2 15.14 -7.52 1.38
N GLY A 3 15.11 -8.81 1.03
CA GLY A 3 15.27 -9.89 1.99
C GLY A 3 16.53 -9.72 2.86
N GLY A 4 16.39 -9.90 4.17
CA GLY A 4 17.47 -9.68 5.14
C GLY A 4 17.69 -8.23 5.60
N CYS A 5 16.97 -7.23 5.06
CA CYS A 5 17.02 -5.87 5.58
C CYS A 5 16.28 -5.74 6.93
N THR A 6 17.02 -5.73 8.04
CA THR A 6 16.44 -5.69 9.39
C THR A 6 16.06 -4.28 9.88
N ASN A 7 16.61 -3.23 9.27
CA ASN A 7 16.42 -1.83 9.68
C ASN A 7 15.70 -0.95 8.63
N LEU A 8 15.20 -1.54 7.54
CA LEU A 8 14.56 -0.79 6.46
C LEU A 8 13.13 -0.39 6.86
N GLN A 9 12.98 0.82 7.39
CA GLN A 9 11.69 1.30 7.93
C GLN A 9 10.88 2.12 6.92
N PHE A 10 11.53 2.86 6.04
CA PHE A 10 10.86 3.79 5.15
C PHE A 10 11.35 3.57 3.72
N ILE A 11 10.43 3.38 2.79
CA ILE A 11 10.78 3.18 1.39
C ILE A 11 9.81 3.91 0.46
N SER A 12 10.36 4.44 -0.62
CA SER A 12 9.63 5.11 -1.70
C SER A 12 10.03 4.46 -3.01
N VAL A 13 9.06 4.03 -3.82
CA VAL A 13 9.30 3.38 -5.10
C VAL A 13 8.51 4.05 -6.21
N PRO A 14 9.10 4.28 -7.39
CA PRO A 14 8.35 4.73 -8.56
C PRO A 14 7.52 3.58 -9.15
N TYR A 15 6.65 3.90 -10.10
CA TYR A 15 5.88 2.91 -10.86
C TYR A 15 6.76 1.76 -11.35
N THR A 16 6.28 0.54 -11.13
CA THR A 16 6.91 -0.68 -11.60
C THR A 16 5.86 -1.74 -11.88
N THR A 17 6.19 -2.65 -12.79
CA THR A 17 5.39 -3.84 -13.09
C THR A 17 5.82 -5.06 -12.26
N ALA A 18 6.90 -4.96 -11.48
CA ALA A 18 7.41 -6.03 -10.65
C ALA A 18 6.90 -5.95 -9.20
N ALA A 19 6.60 -7.11 -8.59
CA ALA A 19 6.30 -7.19 -7.17
C ALA A 19 7.57 -6.94 -6.32
N LEU A 20 7.55 -5.91 -5.46
CA LEU A 20 8.76 -5.47 -4.75
C LEU A 20 8.85 -5.99 -3.30
N PHE A 21 7.73 -5.98 -2.57
CA PHE A 21 7.63 -6.29 -1.13
C PHE A 21 7.14 -7.72 -0.87
N ASN A 22 7.34 -8.60 -1.86
CA ASN A 22 7.25 -10.04 -1.72
C ASN A 22 8.53 -10.58 -1.04
N ASP A 23 8.77 -10.17 0.20
CA ASP A 23 9.94 -10.52 1.00
C ASP A 23 9.60 -10.73 2.49
N ASP A 24 10.60 -11.09 3.28
CA ASP A 24 10.49 -11.37 4.71
C ASP A 24 10.73 -10.14 5.61
N VAL A 25 10.85 -8.94 5.03
CA VAL A 25 11.18 -7.73 5.79
C VAL A 25 9.99 -7.29 6.62
N SER A 26 10.14 -7.43 7.94
CA SER A 26 9.12 -7.04 8.90
C SER A 26 9.32 -5.63 9.47
N SER A 27 10.42 -4.95 9.14
CA SER A 27 10.81 -3.65 9.71
C SER A 27 10.19 -2.44 9.02
N TYR A 28 9.54 -2.61 7.86
CA TYR A 28 8.83 -1.51 7.20
C TYR A 28 7.80 -0.88 8.12
N LYS A 29 7.81 0.45 8.20
CA LYS A 29 6.81 1.28 8.86
C LYS A 29 5.97 2.05 7.83
N ARG A 30 6.61 2.48 6.73
CA ARG A 30 5.95 3.18 5.63
C ARG A 30 6.47 2.74 4.27
N ILE A 31 5.54 2.55 3.35
CA ILE A 31 5.79 2.38 1.92
C ILE A 31 5.13 3.56 1.18
N ILE A 32 5.84 4.20 0.25
CA ILE A 32 5.31 5.23 -0.64
C ILE A 32 5.38 4.75 -2.08
N LEU A 33 4.25 4.75 -2.77
CA LEU A 33 4.16 4.53 -4.21
C LEU A 33 4.13 5.90 -4.89
N LYS A 34 5.27 6.27 -5.46
CA LYS A 34 5.51 7.61 -6.01
C LYS A 34 4.87 7.76 -7.38
N GLY A 35 4.27 8.92 -7.62
CA GLY A 35 3.62 9.27 -8.88
C GLY A 35 2.33 8.50 -9.17
N GLU A 36 1.94 8.51 -10.46
CA GLU A 36 0.73 7.86 -10.95
C GLU A 36 1.00 6.39 -11.28
N TRP A 37 0.15 5.51 -10.75
CA TRP A 37 0.20 4.07 -10.99
C TRP A 37 -1.10 3.66 -11.69
N SER A 38 -0.98 3.06 -12.88
CA SER A 38 -2.14 2.47 -13.55
C SER A 38 -2.59 1.17 -12.89
N ARG A 39 -1.65 0.43 -12.29
CA ARG A 39 -1.87 -0.88 -11.70
C ARG A 39 -0.83 -1.17 -10.63
N ILE A 40 -1.21 -1.87 -9.57
CA ILE A 40 -0.25 -2.47 -8.64
C ILE A 40 -0.17 -3.98 -8.91
N PRO A 41 1.04 -4.55 -9.12
CA PRO A 41 1.20 -5.97 -9.39
C PRO A 41 0.56 -6.88 -8.34
N ASP A 42 0.23 -8.11 -8.74
CA ASP A 42 -0.15 -9.14 -7.79
C ASP A 42 1.06 -9.49 -6.91
N THR A 43 0.81 -9.95 -5.68
CA THR A 43 1.81 -10.29 -4.67
C THR A 43 2.75 -9.15 -4.27
N PHE A 44 2.37 -7.89 -4.52
CA PHE A 44 3.22 -6.73 -4.28
C PHE A 44 3.68 -6.61 -2.83
N ILE A 45 2.80 -6.91 -1.86
CA ILE A 45 3.09 -6.98 -0.41
C ILE A 45 2.59 -8.33 0.14
N TRP A 46 3.31 -9.45 -0.05
CA TRP A 46 2.72 -10.79 0.18
C TRP A 46 3.43 -11.66 1.22
N PHE A 47 4.65 -12.14 0.91
CA PHE A 47 5.32 -13.29 1.56
C PHE A 47 5.24 -13.38 3.10
N SER A 48 5.42 -12.26 3.81
CA SER A 48 5.36 -12.21 5.28
C SER A 48 4.42 -11.13 5.75
N GLU A 49 3.82 -11.38 6.92
CA GLU A 49 3.08 -10.39 7.70
C GLU A 49 4.02 -9.21 7.98
N LYS A 50 3.77 -8.07 7.33
CA LYS A 50 4.57 -6.84 7.47
C LYS A 50 4.29 -6.15 8.80
N LYS A 51 4.55 -6.84 9.92
CA LYS A 51 3.98 -6.57 11.26
C LYS A 51 4.16 -5.15 11.80
N ASN A 52 5.18 -4.43 11.33
CA ASN A 52 5.45 -3.05 11.73
C ASN A 52 4.92 -2.01 10.73
N LEU A 53 4.30 -2.44 9.63
CA LEU A 53 3.79 -1.56 8.59
C LEU A 53 2.57 -0.82 9.13
N GLN A 54 2.67 0.50 9.17
CA GLN A 54 1.64 1.37 9.71
C GLN A 54 0.97 2.19 8.61
N SER A 55 1.70 2.49 7.53
CA SER A 55 1.22 3.37 6.48
C SER A 55 1.67 2.93 5.09
N ILE A 56 0.75 3.06 4.14
CA ILE A 56 1.00 2.94 2.71
C ILE A 56 0.50 4.24 2.09
N ILE A 57 1.37 4.97 1.43
CA ILE A 57 1.02 6.22 0.76
C ILE A 57 1.00 5.98 -0.74
N LEU A 58 -0.11 6.28 -1.40
CA LEU A 58 -0.19 6.33 -2.86
C LEU A 58 -0.29 7.78 -3.28
N GLU A 59 0.60 8.23 -4.17
CA GLU A 59 0.54 9.59 -4.73
C GLU A 59 -0.40 9.69 -5.95
N SER A 60 -0.97 8.57 -6.41
CA SER A 60 -1.83 8.52 -7.59
C SER A 60 -3.20 9.15 -7.32
N ASN A 61 -3.60 10.10 -8.16
CA ASN A 61 -4.89 10.77 -8.06
C ASN A 61 -6.06 9.89 -8.53
N ASN A 62 -5.77 8.88 -9.35
CA ASN A 62 -6.73 7.87 -9.73
C ASN A 62 -6.37 6.54 -9.05
N PRO A 63 -7.35 5.79 -8.51
CA PRO A 63 -7.09 4.49 -7.89
C PRO A 63 -6.45 3.54 -8.91
N PRO A 64 -5.24 3.01 -8.63
CA PRO A 64 -4.63 2.02 -9.50
C PRO A 64 -5.48 0.76 -9.57
N GLU A 65 -5.44 0.05 -10.68
CA GLU A 65 -6.02 -1.29 -10.75
C GLU A 65 -5.30 -2.23 -9.78
N ILE A 66 -6.09 -2.98 -9.00
CA ILE A 66 -5.61 -3.97 -8.05
C ILE A 66 -6.49 -5.21 -8.09
N THR A 67 -5.99 -6.29 -7.51
CA THR A 67 -6.77 -7.51 -7.26
C THR A 67 -6.77 -7.79 -5.76
N ASN A 68 -7.59 -8.75 -5.32
CA ASN A 68 -7.53 -9.27 -3.96
C ASN A 68 -6.21 -10.00 -3.64
N VAL A 69 -5.34 -10.25 -4.63
CA VAL A 69 -4.03 -10.89 -4.44
C VAL A 69 -2.83 -9.93 -4.55
N SER A 70 -3.06 -8.62 -4.69
CA SER A 70 -1.99 -7.60 -4.64
C SER A 70 -1.25 -7.55 -3.29
N GLY A 71 -1.74 -8.26 -2.27
CA GLY A 71 -1.07 -8.47 -0.98
C GLY A 71 -1.27 -7.38 0.06
N PHE A 72 -1.83 -6.24 -0.37
CA PHE A 72 -2.27 -5.17 0.53
C PHE A 72 -3.30 -5.61 1.54
N PHE A 73 -4.00 -6.72 1.29
CA PHE A 73 -5.24 -7.05 1.96
C PHE A 73 -5.26 -8.48 2.49
N TYR A 74 -5.73 -8.63 3.72
CA TYR A 74 -5.95 -9.91 4.38
C TYR A 74 -7.22 -9.85 5.24
N GLY A 75 -8.16 -10.76 5.01
CA GLY A 75 -9.39 -10.86 5.80
C GLY A 75 -10.24 -9.59 5.80
N ASN A 76 -10.42 -8.94 4.64
CA ASN A 76 -11.11 -7.64 4.49
C ASN A 76 -10.46 -6.45 5.22
N HIS A 77 -9.19 -6.58 5.61
CA HIS A 77 -8.38 -5.50 6.16
C HIS A 77 -7.13 -5.28 5.33
N THR A 78 -6.46 -4.15 5.54
CA THR A 78 -5.11 -3.96 5.04
C THR A 78 -4.10 -4.85 5.79
N THR A 79 -2.94 -5.11 5.20
CA THR A 79 -1.83 -5.81 5.85
C THR A 79 -1.52 -5.13 7.19
N ASN A 80 -1.73 -5.85 8.30
CA ASN A 80 -1.54 -5.35 9.66
C ASN A 80 -2.33 -4.09 10.04
N PHE A 81 -3.53 -3.91 9.48
CA PHE A 81 -4.36 -2.71 9.70
C PHE A 81 -3.63 -1.40 9.32
N ALA A 82 -2.62 -1.47 8.45
CA ALA A 82 -1.92 -0.31 7.95
C ALA A 82 -2.90 0.66 7.27
N LYS A 83 -2.75 1.95 7.52
CA LYS A 83 -3.58 2.98 6.87
C LYS A 83 -3.08 3.23 5.45
N ILE A 84 -4.01 3.35 4.52
CA ILE A 84 -3.77 3.77 3.14
C ILE A 84 -4.04 5.26 3.04
N TYR A 85 -3.03 6.03 2.67
CA TYR A 85 -3.12 7.46 2.48
C TYR A 85 -3.07 7.78 0.99
N VAL A 86 -4.02 8.59 0.52
CA VAL A 86 -4.16 8.99 -0.89
C VAL A 86 -4.34 10.51 -0.96
N PRO A 87 -4.13 11.16 -2.13
CA PRO A 87 -4.36 12.60 -2.23
C PRO A 87 -5.78 12.96 -1.75
N ASP A 88 -5.91 14.05 -1.00
CA ASP A 88 -7.15 14.45 -0.33
C ASP A 88 -8.36 14.45 -1.27
N ASP A 89 -8.20 15.02 -2.47
CA ASP A 89 -9.25 15.10 -3.49
C ASP A 89 -9.60 13.74 -4.15
N SER A 90 -8.84 12.69 -3.83
CA SER A 90 -8.99 11.35 -4.40
C SER A 90 -9.61 10.34 -3.44
N VAL A 91 -9.79 10.70 -2.17
CA VAL A 91 -10.29 9.77 -1.13
C VAL A 91 -11.58 9.07 -1.55
N GLU A 92 -12.59 9.83 -1.98
CA GLU A 92 -13.87 9.23 -2.37
C GLU A 92 -13.75 8.37 -3.64
N LYS A 93 -12.90 8.77 -4.60
CA LYS A 93 -12.63 7.93 -5.79
C LYS A 93 -12.06 6.57 -5.40
N TYR A 94 -11.13 6.54 -4.45
CA TYR A 94 -10.58 5.28 -3.93
C TYR A 94 -11.65 4.48 -3.17
N ARG A 95 -12.48 5.11 -2.35
CA ARG A 95 -13.55 4.44 -1.58
C ARG A 95 -14.66 3.86 -2.45
N GLU A 96 -14.82 4.33 -3.68
CA GLU A 96 -15.81 3.83 -4.65
C GLU A 96 -15.23 2.85 -5.67
N ALA A 97 -13.92 2.88 -5.90
CA ALA A 97 -13.26 2.05 -6.91
C ALA A 97 -13.35 0.55 -6.59
N ALA A 98 -13.37 -0.26 -7.67
CA ALA A 98 -13.40 -1.71 -7.57
C ALA A 98 -12.23 -2.23 -6.71
N VAL A 99 -12.51 -3.24 -5.88
CA VAL A 99 -11.63 -3.80 -4.85
C VAL A 99 -11.30 -2.82 -3.71
N TRP A 100 -10.88 -1.59 -3.99
CA TRP A 100 -10.57 -0.57 -2.97
C TRP A 100 -11.75 -0.29 -2.03
N LYS A 101 -12.98 -0.26 -2.57
CA LYS A 101 -14.21 -0.04 -1.81
C LYS A 101 -14.43 -1.04 -0.66
N ASP A 102 -13.89 -2.26 -0.78
CA ASP A 102 -14.01 -3.30 0.24
C ASP A 102 -13.12 -3.00 1.46
N TYR A 103 -12.19 -2.05 1.31
CA TYR A 103 -11.22 -1.61 2.32
C TYR A 103 -11.32 -0.10 2.62
N LYS A 104 -12.43 0.53 2.25
CA LYS A 104 -12.65 1.99 2.40
C LYS A 104 -12.40 2.54 3.79
N GLU A 105 -12.57 1.72 4.84
CA GLU A 105 -12.32 2.09 6.24
C GLU A 105 -10.84 2.32 6.54
N PHE A 106 -9.94 1.79 5.70
CA PHE A 106 -8.50 1.98 5.81
C PHE A 106 -7.97 3.11 4.93
N ILE A 107 -8.84 3.81 4.19
CA ILE A 107 -8.45 4.85 3.23
C ILE A 107 -8.68 6.23 3.86
N TYR A 108 -7.59 6.99 3.99
CA TYR A 108 -7.52 8.28 4.65
C TYR A 108 -6.91 9.35 3.72
N PRO A 109 -7.26 10.63 3.88
CA PRO A 109 -6.62 11.72 3.15
C PRO A 109 -5.15 11.86 3.57
N LEU A 110 -4.28 12.20 2.62
CA LEU A 110 -2.85 12.36 2.86
C LEU A 110 -2.53 13.44 3.90
N SER A 111 -3.36 14.47 4.02
CA SER A 111 -3.24 15.50 5.06
C SER A 111 -3.34 14.97 6.51
N GLU A 112 -3.97 13.81 6.73
CA GLU A 112 -4.04 13.15 8.03
C GLU A 112 -2.81 12.25 8.34
N TYR A 113 -1.87 12.14 7.41
CA TYR A 113 -0.64 11.38 7.65
C TYR A 113 0.30 12.13 8.59
N HIS A 114 0.69 11.48 9.69
CA HIS A 114 1.67 11.98 10.65
C HIS A 114 2.77 10.91 10.83
N PRO A 115 4.05 11.24 10.52
CA PRO A 115 5.16 10.29 10.56
C PRO A 115 5.62 9.91 11.97
#